data_AF-A0A0A1WW95-F1
#
_entry.id   AF-A0A0A1WW95-F1
#
_cell.length_a   1.000
_cell.length_b   1.000
_cell.length_c   1.000
_cell.angle_alpha   90.00
_cell.angle_beta   90.00
_cell.angle_gamma   90.00
#
_symmetry.space_group_name_H-M   'P 1'
#
loop_
_entity.id
_entity.type
_entity.pdbx_description
1 polymer ?
#
loop_
_entity_poly.entity_id
_entity_poly.type
_entity_poly.pdbx_seq_one_letter_code
_entity_poly.pdbx_strand_id
1 'polypeptide(L)'
;ASTACMLKMWAARLGCAPEAIPTEEALKSIYKSRQRDLFCNLIKRVRSRQDVCEVRENILIKRLEKMKDHMVPTSARNFLPKEMQIFLKVKDLIKNKEDVAMRLEEYRKEYETLAINIKT
;
A
#
# COMPACT_ATOMS: atom_id res chain seq x y z
N ALA A 1 1.63 30.25 -22.89
CA ALA A 1 0.56 29.27 -23.20
C ALA A 1 -0.80 29.85 -22.79
N SER A 2 -1.85 29.69 -23.59
CA SER A 2 -3.21 30.13 -23.20
C SER A 2 -3.75 29.27 -22.06
N THR A 3 -4.65 29.80 -21.23
CA THR A 3 -5.28 29.05 -20.11
C THR A 3 -6.02 27.80 -20.61
N ALA A 4 -6.55 27.85 -21.84
CA ALA A 4 -7.18 26.72 -22.52
C ALA A 4 -6.19 25.60 -22.87
N CYS A 5 -4.96 25.94 -23.26
CA CYS A 5 -3.91 24.96 -23.55
C CYS A 5 -3.50 24.19 -22.29
N MET A 6 -3.34 24.89 -21.16
CA MET A 6 -3.03 24.25 -19.86
C MET A 6 -4.10 23.27 -19.41
N LEU A 7 -5.38 23.57 -19.68
CA LEU A 7 -6.47 22.67 -19.33
C LEU A 7 -6.45 21.38 -20.15
N LYS A 8 -6.33 21.50 -21.47
CA LYS A 8 -6.31 20.33 -22.37
C LYS A 8 -5.18 19.38 -21.97
N MET A 9 -4.01 19.93 -21.65
CA MET A 9 -2.87 19.16 -21.14
C MET A 9 -3.15 18.50 -19.78
N TRP A 10 -3.77 19.21 -18.83
CA TRP A 10 -4.11 18.67 -17.52
C TRP A 10 -5.17 17.56 -17.61
N ALA A 11 -6.24 17.75 -18.39
CA ALA A 11 -7.28 16.75 -18.60
C ALA A 11 -6.72 15.49 -19.29
N ALA A 12 -5.84 15.66 -20.28
CA ALA A 12 -5.14 14.53 -20.89
C ALA A 12 -4.28 13.76 -19.87
N ARG A 13 -3.58 14.46 -18.97
CA ARG A 13 -2.80 13.84 -17.85
C ARG A 13 -3.68 13.15 -16.80
N LEU A 14 -4.98 13.46 -16.74
CA LEU A 14 -5.94 12.72 -15.92
C LEU A 14 -6.52 11.49 -16.64
N GLY A 15 -6.17 11.29 -17.91
CA GLY A 15 -6.69 10.21 -18.74
C GLY A 15 -8.07 10.48 -19.32
N CYS A 16 -8.48 11.76 -19.42
CA CYS A 16 -9.71 12.12 -20.12
C CYS A 16 -9.51 11.92 -21.63
N ALA A 17 -10.49 11.27 -22.28
CA ALA A 17 -10.50 11.09 -23.72
C ALA A 17 -10.56 12.44 -24.46
N PRO A 18 -9.84 12.64 -25.59
CA PRO A 18 -9.82 13.90 -26.32
C PRO A 18 -11.20 14.43 -26.69
N GLU A 19 -12.14 13.52 -26.99
CA GLU A 19 -13.51 13.80 -27.40
C GLU A 19 -14.37 14.35 -26.24
N ALA A 20 -13.97 14.07 -24.99
CA ALA A 20 -14.63 14.57 -23.79
C ALA A 20 -14.08 15.93 -23.32
N ILE A 21 -13.00 16.43 -23.95
CA ILE A 21 -12.39 17.71 -23.59
C ILE A 21 -13.12 18.84 -24.33
N PRO A 22 -13.61 19.89 -23.64
CA PRO A 22 -14.33 20.98 -24.30
C PRO A 22 -13.48 21.69 -25.36
N THR A 23 -14.15 22.15 -26.43
CA THR A 23 -13.51 22.90 -27.53
C THR A 23 -12.96 24.24 -27.07
N GLU A 24 -12.07 24.84 -27.85
CA GLU A 24 -11.39 26.07 -27.46
C GLU A 24 -12.35 27.26 -27.29
N GLU A 25 -13.41 27.32 -28.09
CA GLU A 25 -14.47 28.32 -27.97
C GLU A 25 -15.25 28.15 -26.66
N ALA A 26 -15.60 26.92 -26.30
CA ALA A 26 -16.29 26.61 -25.05
C ALA A 26 -15.42 26.97 -23.83
N LEU A 27 -14.12 26.67 -23.90
CA LEU A 27 -13.16 27.06 -22.86
C LEU A 27 -13.02 28.58 -22.75
N LYS A 28 -12.96 29.31 -23.86
CA LYS A 28 -12.93 30.79 -23.85
C LYS A 28 -14.17 31.37 -23.16
N SER A 29 -15.35 30.78 -23.36
CA SER A 29 -16.58 31.18 -22.66
C SER A 29 -16.47 30.98 -21.14
N ILE A 30 -16.03 29.79 -20.70
CA ILE A 30 -15.86 29.45 -19.29
C ILE A 30 -14.82 30.37 -18.62
N TYR A 31 -13.69 30.62 -19.30
CA TYR A 31 -12.61 31.46 -18.79
C TYR A 31 -12.88 32.98 -18.85
N LYS A 32 -13.92 33.42 -19.56
CA LYS A 32 -14.43 34.80 -19.52
C LYS A 32 -15.39 35.03 -18.36
N SER A 33 -15.94 33.96 -17.77
CA SER A 33 -16.81 34.05 -16.59
C SER A 33 -16.01 34.20 -15.29
N ARG A 34 -16.67 34.62 -14.20
CA ARG A 34 -16.10 34.63 -12.82
C ARG A 34 -15.70 33.24 -12.30
N GLN A 35 -15.96 32.16 -13.04
CA GLN A 35 -15.63 30.80 -12.63
C GLN A 35 -14.16 30.42 -12.90
N ARG A 36 -13.38 31.28 -13.57
CA ARG A 36 -11.95 31.05 -13.86
C ARG A 36 -11.16 30.65 -12.61
N ASP A 37 -11.32 31.38 -11.50
CA ASP A 37 -10.50 31.17 -10.31
C ASP A 37 -10.84 29.86 -9.58
N LEU A 38 -12.13 29.53 -9.50
CA LEU A 38 -12.61 28.25 -9.00
C LEU A 38 -12.04 27.09 -9.82
N PHE A 39 -12.03 27.25 -11.14
CA PHE A 39 -11.54 26.24 -12.07
C PHE A 39 -10.02 26.06 -11.99
N CYS A 40 -9.25 27.15 -11.90
CA CYS A 40 -7.82 27.10 -11.67
C CYS A 40 -7.47 26.45 -10.33
N ASN A 41 -8.27 26.69 -9.28
CA ASN A 41 -8.07 26.06 -7.97
C ASN A 41 -8.40 24.56 -7.98
N LEU A 42 -9.41 24.14 -8.74
CA LEU A 42 -9.73 22.73 -8.93
C LEU A 42 -8.58 21.99 -9.61
N ILE A 43 -8.05 22.55 -10.71
CA ILE A 43 -6.92 22.00 -11.46
C ILE A 43 -5.69 21.81 -10.56
N LYS A 44 -5.42 22.76 -9.66
CA LYS A 44 -4.30 22.69 -8.70
C LYS A 44 -4.47 21.58 -7.66
N ARG A 45 -5.70 21.23 -7.29
CA ARG A 45 -5.99 20.26 -6.22
C ARG A 45 -6.02 18.81 -6.71
N VAL A 46 -6.33 18.60 -7.99
CA VAL A 46 -6.43 17.25 -8.56
C VAL A 46 -5.06 16.84 -9.11
N ARG A 47 -4.48 15.81 -8.48
CA ARG A 47 -3.20 15.20 -8.90
C ARG A 47 -3.38 14.40 -10.18
N SER A 48 -2.33 14.36 -11.00
CA SER A 48 -2.37 13.61 -12.26
C SER A 48 -2.48 12.10 -11.99
N ARG A 49 -3.05 11.33 -12.92
CA ARG A 49 -3.06 9.86 -12.78
C ARG A 49 -1.64 9.29 -12.74
N GLN A 50 -0.72 9.88 -13.51
CA GLN A 50 0.69 9.50 -13.47
C GLN A 50 1.29 9.65 -12.06
N ASP A 51 1.07 10.78 -11.39
CA ASP A 51 1.60 11.03 -10.03
C ASP A 51 1.08 9.99 -9.03
N VAL A 52 -0.20 9.60 -9.15
CA VAL A 52 -0.81 8.58 -8.30
C VAL A 52 -0.23 7.19 -8.59
N CYS A 53 0.01 6.85 -9.85
CA CYS A 53 0.65 5.59 -10.23
C CYS A 53 2.08 5.50 -9.69
N GLU A 54 2.87 6.56 -9.86
CA GLU A 54 4.25 6.63 -9.36
C GLU A 54 4.31 6.47 -7.83
N VAL A 55 3.43 7.13 -7.09
CA VAL A 55 3.34 6.95 -5.62
C VAL A 55 2.95 5.52 -5.24
N ARG A 56 2.02 4.89 -5.98
CA ARG A 56 1.62 3.49 -5.73
C ARG A 56 2.78 2.53 -6.00
N GLU A 57 3.50 2.70 -7.09
CA GLU A 57 4.70 1.91 -7.42
C GLU A 57 5.77 2.09 -6.35
N ASN A 58 6.05 3.31 -5.92
CA ASN A 58 7.01 3.60 -4.86
C ASN A 58 6.61 2.98 -3.51
N ILE A 59 5.31 2.94 -3.18
CA ILE A 59 4.82 2.24 -1.98
C ILE A 59 5.02 0.73 -2.11
N LEU A 60 4.74 0.15 -3.28
CA LEU A 60 4.94 -1.27 -3.54
C LEU A 60 6.42 -1.66 -3.46
N ILE A 61 7.31 -0.87 -4.07
CA ILE A 61 8.77 -1.06 -3.99
C ILE A 61 9.22 -1.02 -2.53
N LYS A 62 8.83 0.00 -1.75
CA LYS A 62 9.20 0.08 -0.33
C LYS A 62 8.64 -1.07 0.51
N ARG A 63 7.43 -1.57 0.19
CA ARG A 63 6.87 -2.76 0.84
C ARG A 63 7.66 -4.01 0.50
N LEU A 64 8.05 -4.17 -0.77
CA LEU A 64 8.88 -5.28 -1.23
C LEU A 64 10.29 -5.22 -0.63
N GLU A 65 10.91 -4.05 -0.55
CA GLU A 65 12.22 -3.85 0.08
C GLU A 65 12.19 -4.24 1.57
N LYS A 66 11.16 -3.82 2.32
CA LYS A 66 10.95 -4.26 3.71
C LYS A 66 10.77 -5.77 3.84
N MET A 67 10.22 -6.41 2.81
CA MET A 67 10.02 -7.86 2.79
C MET A 67 11.22 -8.61 2.20
N LYS A 68 12.19 -7.95 1.59
CA LYS A 68 13.33 -8.59 0.89
C LYS A 68 14.14 -9.49 1.84
N ASP A 69 14.37 -9.05 3.07
CA ASP A 69 15.08 -9.83 4.09
C ASP A 69 14.22 -10.97 4.69
N HIS A 70 12.91 -10.95 4.42
CA HIS A 70 11.94 -11.96 4.88
C HIS A 70 11.43 -12.88 3.75
N MET A 71 11.62 -12.54 2.48
CA MET A 71 11.11 -13.30 1.32
C MET A 71 12.02 -14.45 0.89
N VAL A 72 13.27 -14.49 1.35
CA VAL A 72 14.26 -15.50 0.93
C VAL A 72 14.14 -16.87 1.64
N PRO A 73 13.57 -17.08 2.85
CA PRO A 73 13.58 -18.42 3.45
C PRO A 73 12.54 -19.37 2.83
N THR A 74 11.36 -18.88 2.46
CA THR A 74 10.22 -19.76 2.13
C THR A 74 10.28 -20.28 0.70
N SER A 75 10.70 -19.44 -0.26
CA SER A 75 10.87 -19.86 -1.66
C SER A 75 12.18 -20.63 -1.87
N ALA A 76 13.26 -20.27 -1.17
CA ALA A 76 14.55 -20.97 -1.28
C ALA A 76 14.48 -22.42 -0.77
N ARG A 77 13.65 -22.69 0.25
CA ARG A 77 13.45 -24.07 0.73
C ARG A 77 12.92 -24.99 -0.35
N ASN A 78 12.04 -24.51 -1.23
CA ASN A 78 11.47 -25.34 -2.29
C ASN A 78 12.53 -25.82 -3.31
N PHE A 79 13.69 -25.16 -3.37
CA PHE A 79 14.83 -25.55 -4.22
C PHE A 79 15.83 -26.49 -3.52
N LEU A 80 15.63 -26.81 -2.24
CA LEU A 80 16.48 -27.77 -1.52
C LEU A 80 16.03 -29.22 -1.77
N PRO A 81 16.91 -30.22 -1.57
CA PRO A 81 16.49 -31.64 -1.54
C PRO A 81 15.37 -31.88 -0.53
N LYS A 82 14.45 -32.81 -0.83
CA LYS A 82 13.23 -33.05 -0.04
C LYS A 82 13.54 -33.34 1.43
N GLU A 83 14.60 -34.10 1.68
CA GLU A 83 15.06 -34.49 3.01
C GLU A 83 15.46 -33.26 3.83
N MET A 84 16.14 -32.30 3.19
CA MET A 84 16.55 -31.04 3.82
C MET A 84 15.34 -30.13 4.08
N GLN A 85 14.37 -30.11 3.19
CA GLN A 85 13.10 -29.39 3.41
C GLN A 85 12.35 -29.93 4.64
N ILE A 86 12.25 -31.26 4.75
CA ILE A 86 11.60 -31.94 5.88
C ILE A 86 12.35 -31.62 7.17
N PHE A 87 13.67 -31.75 7.17
CA PHE A 87 14.50 -31.46 8.34
C PHE A 87 14.31 -30.03 8.86
N LEU A 88 14.39 -29.03 7.96
CA LEU A 88 14.18 -27.63 8.32
C LEU A 88 12.77 -27.36 8.85
N LYS A 89 11.76 -28.00 8.24
CA LYS A 89 10.37 -27.90 8.72
C LYS A 89 10.19 -28.51 10.11
N VAL A 90 10.79 -29.66 10.39
CA VAL A 90 10.77 -30.27 11.72
C VAL A 90 11.45 -29.37 12.75
N LYS A 91 12.59 -28.77 12.40
CA LYS A 91 13.30 -27.83 13.28
C LYS A 91 12.42 -26.62 13.65
N ASP A 92 11.73 -26.03 12.68
CA ASP A 92 10.80 -24.91 12.93
C ASP A 92 9.61 -25.35 13.80
N LEU A 93 9.08 -26.55 13.57
CA LEU A 93 7.97 -27.09 14.37
C LEU A 93 8.39 -27.33 15.83
N ILE A 94 9.62 -27.79 16.08
CA ILE A 94 10.15 -27.95 17.43
C ILE A 94 10.24 -26.59 18.13
N LYS A 95 10.80 -25.58 17.47
CA LYS A 95 10.88 -24.23 18.02
C LYS A 95 9.49 -23.67 18.35
N ASN A 96 8.53 -23.81 17.43
CA ASN A 96 7.17 -23.34 17.66
C ASN A 96 6.50 -24.06 18.84
N LYS A 97 6.77 -25.36 19.02
CA LYS A 97 6.28 -26.12 20.18
C LYS A 97 6.85 -25.56 21.48
N GLU A 98 8.15 -25.26 21.52
CA GLU A 98 8.81 -24.67 22.69
C GLU A 98 8.25 -23.29 23.02
N ASP A 99 8.09 -22.42 22.01
CA ASP A 99 7.52 -21.07 22.18
C ASP A 99 6.07 -21.13 22.70
N VAL A 100 5.25 -22.06 22.20
CA VAL A 100 3.86 -22.22 22.66
C VAL A 100 3.81 -22.78 24.07
N ALA A 101 4.66 -23.75 24.41
CA ALA A 101 4.73 -24.30 25.76
C ALA A 101 5.12 -23.23 26.80
N MET A 102 6.07 -22.36 26.45
CA MET A 102 6.48 -21.23 27.28
C MET A 102 5.31 -20.28 27.56
N ARG A 103 4.61 -19.83 26.52
CA ARG A 103 3.46 -18.94 26.67
C ARG A 103 2.33 -19.57 27.47
N LEU A 104 2.09 -20.88 27.29
CA LEU A 104 1.07 -21.59 28.04
C LEU A 104 1.39 -21.64 29.54
N GLU A 105 2.66 -21.81 29.89
CA GLU A 105 3.11 -21.76 31.27
C GLU A 105 3.00 -20.35 31.87
N GLU A 106 3.29 -19.30 31.09
CA GLU A 106 3.08 -17.90 31.51
C GLU A 106 1.60 -17.64 31.79
N TYR A 107 0.70 -17.97 30.86
CA TYR A 107 -0.73 -17.81 31.07
C TYR A 107 -1.23 -18.60 32.28
N ARG A 108 -0.75 -19.82 32.46
CA ARG A 108 -1.13 -20.64 33.62
C ARG A 108 -0.79 -19.94 34.93
N LYS A 109 0.42 -19.36 35.05
CA LYS A 109 0.84 -18.59 36.24
C LYS A 109 0.00 -17.34 36.44
N GLU A 110 -0.35 -16.64 35.37
CA GLU A 110 -1.26 -15.48 35.43
C GLU A 110 -2.64 -15.87 35.98
N TYR A 111 -3.22 -16.98 35.48
CA TYR A 111 -4.49 -17.49 35.97
C TYR A 111 -4.44 -17.96 37.42
N GLU A 112 -3.39 -18.67 37.83
CA GLU A 112 -3.19 -19.10 39.22
C GLU A 112 -3.10 -17.88 40.16
N THR A 113 -2.35 -16.84 39.76
CA THR A 113 -2.24 -15.58 40.51
C THR A 113 -3.59 -14.88 40.63
N LEU A 114 -4.34 -14.77 39.53
CA LEU A 114 -5.67 -14.17 39.53
C LEU A 114 -6.64 -14.95 40.42
N ALA A 115 -6.61 -16.28 40.39
CA ALA A 115 -7.46 -17.14 41.20
C ALA A 115 -7.19 -16.99 42.70
N ILE A 116 -5.92 -16.78 43.10
CA ILE A 116 -5.55 -16.48 44.49
C ILE A 116 -6.11 -15.11 44.90
N ASN A 117 -5.93 -14.10 44.05
CA ASN A 117 -6.38 -12.73 44.33
C ASN A 117 -7.91 -12.58 44.41
N ILE A 118 -8.68 -13.40 43.70
CA ILE A 118 -10.15 -13.41 43.76
C ILE A 118 -10.68 -14.09 45.04
N LYS A 119 -9.91 -15.03 45.61
CA LYS A 119 -10.29 -15.76 46.84
C LYS A 119 -9.95 -15.03 48.13
N THR A 120 -9.25 -13.89 48.04
CA THR A 120 -8.92 -13.00 49.17
C THR A 120 -9.92 -11.86 49.22
#